data_AF-A0A7J0DG93-F1
#
_entry.id   AF-A0A7J0DG93-F1
#
_cell.length_a   1.000
_cell.length_b   1.000
_cell.length_c   1.000
_cell.angle_alpha   90.00
_cell.angle_beta   90.00
_cell.angle_gamma   90.00
#
_symmetry.space_group_name_H-M   'P 1'
#
loop_
_entity.id
_entity.type
_entity.pdbx_description
1 polymer ?
#
loop_
_entity_poly.entity_id
_entity_poly.type
_entity_poly.pdbx_seq_one_letter_code
_entity_poly.pdbx_strand_id
1 'polypeptide(L)'
;MDPDAVVKVFVEHYYTTFNSNQEGLANLYQESSMLTLEGQNIQGSQSIVAKLTSLPFQQCQHAITAVDCQSRRRQPPTHRRAARPQID
;
A
#
# COMPACT_ATOMS: atom_id res chain seq x y z
N MET A 1 -20.06 -6.01 -8.91
CA MET A 1 -18.66 -6.43 -8.83
C MET A 1 -18.39 -6.88 -7.41
N ASP A 2 -17.94 -8.11 -7.24
CA ASP A 2 -17.54 -8.65 -5.94
C ASP A 2 -16.20 -8.03 -5.51
N PRO A 3 -16.13 -7.28 -4.39
CA PRO A 3 -14.89 -6.65 -3.93
C PRO A 3 -13.75 -7.65 -3.72
N ASP A 4 -14.06 -8.84 -3.20
CA ASP A 4 -13.05 -9.86 -2.89
C ASP A 4 -12.39 -10.37 -4.17
N ALA A 5 -13.17 -10.57 -5.23
CA ALA A 5 -12.65 -10.93 -6.55
C ALA A 5 -11.73 -9.83 -7.12
N VAL A 6 -12.12 -8.56 -6.99
CA VAL A 6 -11.30 -7.43 -7.48
C VAL A 6 -9.98 -7.33 -6.73
N VAL A 7 -10.01 -7.49 -5.41
CA VAL A 7 -8.79 -7.40 -4.59
C VAL A 7 -7.84 -8.53 -4.89
N LYS A 8 -8.32 -9.77 -5.04
CA LYS A 8 -7.46 -10.91 -5.40
C LYS A 8 -6.74 -10.67 -6.73
N VAL A 9 -7.47 -10.27 -7.77
CA VAL A 9 -6.89 -9.97 -9.08
C VAL A 9 -5.87 -8.83 -9.00
N PHE A 10 -6.17 -7.77 -8.24
CA PHE A 10 -5.24 -6.66 -8.06
C PHE A 10 -3.94 -7.09 -7.34
N VAL A 11 -4.06 -7.85 -6.26
CA VAL A 11 -2.90 -8.32 -5.47
C VAL A 11 -2.03 -9.26 -6.29
N GLU A 12 -2.65 -10.21 -7.00
CA GLU A 12 -1.95 -11.10 -7.92
C GLU A 12 -1.22 -10.34 -9.03
N HIS A 13 -1.90 -9.35 -9.65
CA HIS A 13 -1.30 -8.52 -10.68
C HIS A 13 -0.12 -7.69 -10.16
N TYR A 14 -0.27 -7.09 -8.97
CA TYR A 14 0.77 -6.29 -8.33
C TYR A 14 2.04 -7.12 -8.09
N TYR A 15 1.92 -8.26 -7.41
CA TYR A 15 3.07 -9.08 -7.05
C TYR A 15 3.69 -9.82 -8.24
N THR A 16 2.88 -10.21 -9.24
CA THR A 16 3.40 -10.77 -10.49
C THR A 16 4.23 -9.73 -11.23
N THR A 17 3.72 -8.51 -11.35
CA THR A 17 4.45 -7.39 -11.96
C THR A 17 5.72 -7.08 -11.17
N PHE A 18 5.68 -7.08 -9.84
CA PHE A 18 6.85 -6.88 -9.00
C PHE A 18 7.96 -7.92 -9.28
N ASN A 19 7.58 -9.20 -9.41
CA ASN A 19 8.55 -10.28 -9.60
C ASN A 19 9.16 -10.30 -11.01
N SER A 20 8.42 -9.87 -12.03
CA SER A 20 8.81 -10.01 -13.45
C SER A 20 9.24 -8.71 -14.12
N ASN A 21 8.62 -7.58 -13.77
CA ASN A 21 8.88 -6.27 -14.37
C ASN A 21 8.60 -5.14 -13.36
N GLN A 22 9.59 -4.84 -12.52
CA GLN A 22 9.47 -3.81 -11.48
C GLN A 22 9.19 -2.41 -12.06
N GLU A 23 9.68 -2.10 -13.26
CA GLU A 23 9.39 -0.82 -13.92
C GLU A 23 7.90 -0.67 -14.27
N GLY A 24 7.21 -1.78 -14.55
CA GLY A 24 5.78 -1.81 -14.84
C GLY A 24 4.90 -1.39 -13.66
N LEU A 25 5.43 -1.42 -12.42
CA LEU A 25 4.71 -0.96 -11.23
C LEU A 25 4.39 0.55 -11.28
N ALA A 26 5.09 1.33 -12.09
CA ALA A 26 4.83 2.77 -12.25
C ALA A 26 3.36 3.06 -12.58
N ASN A 27 2.73 2.19 -13.37
CA ASN A 27 1.34 2.33 -13.82
C ASN A 27 0.31 2.08 -12.70
N LEU A 28 0.72 1.44 -11.60
CA LEU A 28 -0.13 1.16 -10.44
C LEU A 28 -0.08 2.28 -9.40
N TYR A 29 0.83 3.24 -9.57
CA TYR A 29 1.02 4.38 -8.68
C TYR A 29 0.65 5.70 -9.36
N GLN A 30 0.18 6.64 -8.56
CA GLN A 30 -0.11 8.01 -8.95
C GLN A 30 0.96 8.97 -8.40
N GLU A 31 0.95 10.22 -8.85
CA GLU A 31 1.87 11.26 -8.35
C GLU A 31 1.66 11.55 -6.86
N SER A 32 0.42 11.43 -6.38
CA SER A 32 0.06 11.57 -4.96
C SER A 32 0.22 10.28 -4.14
N SER A 33 0.65 9.17 -4.75
CA SER A 33 0.88 7.92 -4.02
C SER A 33 2.04 8.04 -3.05
N MET A 34 1.95 7.30 -1.94
CA MET A 34 2.96 7.27 -0.90
C MET A 34 3.29 5.81 -0.55
N LEU A 35 4.58 5.48 -0.55
CA LEU A 35 5.13 4.23 -0.05
C LEU A 35 5.92 4.52 1.22
N THR A 36 5.69 3.74 2.27
CA THR A 36 6.58 3.72 3.44
C THR A 36 7.32 2.39 3.46
N LEU A 37 8.65 2.42 3.36
CA LEU A 37 9.50 1.23 3.38
C LEU A 37 10.67 1.46 4.34
N GLU A 38 10.85 0.57 5.32
CA GLU A 38 11.92 0.65 6.33
C GLU A 38 11.99 2.02 7.06
N GLY A 39 10.83 2.65 7.28
CA GLY A 39 10.73 3.97 7.92
C GLY A 39 10.99 5.16 7.00
N GLN A 40 11.30 4.93 5.72
CA GLN A 40 11.42 5.99 4.71
C GLN A 40 10.08 6.19 4.00
N ASN A 41 9.64 7.44 3.90
CA ASN A 41 8.48 7.82 3.10
C ASN A 41 8.92 8.26 1.71
N ILE A 42 8.38 7.62 0.68
CA ILE A 42 8.62 7.93 -0.72
C ILE A 42 7.29 8.37 -1.34
N GLN A 43 7.28 9.53 -1.99
CA GLN A 43 6.11 10.08 -2.66
C GLN A 43 6.31 10.07 -4.18
N GLY A 44 5.26 9.71 -4.91
CA GLY A 44 5.22 9.76 -6.37
C GLY A 44 5.66 8.47 -7.04
N SER A 45 4.95 8.10 -8.11
CA SER A 45 5.14 6.85 -8.87
C SER A 45 6.60 6.58 -9.24
N GLN A 46 7.29 7.56 -9.84
CA GLN A 46 8.68 7.40 -10.28
C GLN A 46 9.64 7.12 -9.12
N SER A 47 9.51 7.88 -8.02
CA SER A 47 10.36 7.70 -6.84
C SER A 47 10.08 6.37 -6.15
N ILE A 48 8.81 5.94 -6.10
CA ILE A 48 8.41 4.64 -5.55
C ILE A 48 9.07 3.51 -6.34
N VAL A 49 8.95 3.51 -7.67
CA VAL A 49 9.55 2.47 -8.53
C VAL A 49 11.08 2.47 -8.40
N ALA A 50 11.73 3.64 -8.41
CA ALA A 50 13.17 3.75 -8.22
C ALA A 50 13.62 3.15 -6.88
N LYS A 51 12.85 3.34 -5.81
CA LYS A 51 13.15 2.71 -4.52
C LYS A 51 13.01 1.19 -4.60
N LEU A 52 11.94 0.69 -5.20
CA LEU A 52 11.70 -0.76 -5.34
C LEU A 52 12.76 -1.45 -6.20
N THR A 53 13.26 -0.80 -7.25
CA THR A 53 14.34 -1.33 -8.12
C THR A 53 15.72 -1.21 -7.50
N SER A 54 15.93 -0.28 -6.55
CA SER A 54 17.20 -0.13 -5.84
C SER A 54 17.48 -1.22 -4.80
N LEU A 55 16.49 -2.06 -4.49
CA LEU A 55 16.64 -3.11 -3.48
C LEU A 55 17.64 -4.18 -3.97
N PRO A 56 18.54 -4.68 -3.11
CA PRO A 56 19.65 -5.56 -3.50
C PRO A 56 19.22 -7.02 -3.77
N PHE A 57 18.05 -7.22 -4.38
CA PHE A 57 17.52 -8.54 -4.71
C PHE A 57 17.60 -8.74 -6.23
N GLN A 58 18.35 -9.75 -6.67
CA GLN A 58 18.42 -10.12 -8.09
C GLN A 58 17.09 -10.72 -8.58
N GLN A 59 16.36 -11.41 -7.69
CA GLN A 59 15.06 -12.00 -7.98
C GLN A 59 14.26 -12.08 -6.69
N CYS A 60 13.04 -11.53 -6.71
CA CYS A 60 12.10 -11.61 -5.60
C CYS A 60 10.88 -12.40 -6.06
N GLN A 61 10.49 -13.44 -5.31
CA GLN A 61 9.25 -14.19 -5.53
C GLN A 61 8.35 -14.00 -4.33
N HIS A 62 7.26 -13.27 -4.54
CA HIS A 62 6.21 -13.12 -3.55
C HIS A 62 5.23 -14.29 -3.63
N ALA A 63 5.07 -15.02 -2.53
CA ALA A 63 4.04 -16.03 -2.36
C ALA A 63 2.89 -15.44 -1.53
N ILE A 64 1.72 -15.29 -2.14
CA ILE A 64 0.53 -14.76 -1.47
C ILE A 64 -0.11 -15.90 -0.66
N THR A 65 -0.07 -15.83 0.67
CA THR A 65 -0.63 -16.87 1.55
C THR A 65 -2.05 -16.55 2.03
N ALA A 66 -2.38 -15.26 2.15
CA ALA A 66 -3.70 -14.78 2.52
C ALA A 66 -3.93 -13.38 1.96
N VAL A 67 -5.18 -13.07 1.62
CA VAL A 67 -5.63 -11.74 1.21
C VAL A 67 -6.90 -11.44 2.00
N ASP A 68 -6.89 -10.35 2.76
CA ASP A 68 -8.04 -9.84 3.51
C ASP A 68 -8.31 -8.40 3.05
N CYS A 69 -9.53 -8.13 2.61
CA CYS A 69 -9.95 -6.79 2.26
C CYS A 69 -11.07 -6.31 3.18
N GLN A 70 -10.79 -5.20 3.85
CA GLN A 70 -11.77 -4.49 4.66
C GLN A 70 -12.25 -3.27 3.90
N SER A 71 -13.57 -3.15 3.74
CA SER A 71 -14.13 -1.88 3.29
C SER A 71 -13.84 -0.82 4.36
N ARG A 72 -13.06 0.21 4.02
CA ARG A 72 -12.89 1.37 4.90
C ARG A 72 -14.23 2.08 5.00
N ARG A 73 -15.00 1.77 6.05
CA ARG A 73 -16.08 2.66 6.49
C ARG A 73 -15.43 4.00 6.84
N ARG A 74 -15.89 5.10 6.24
CA ARG A 74 -15.49 6.46 6.66
C ARG A 74 -15.80 6.59 8.15
N GLN A 75 -14.79 6.52 9.00
CA GLN A 75 -14.95 6.94 10.38
C GLN A 75 -15.14 8.46 10.36
N PRO A 76 -16.16 9.00 11.06
CA PRO A 76 -16.25 10.43 11.27
C PRO A 76 -14.99 10.90 12.01
N PRO A 77 -14.50 12.12 11.74
CA PRO A 77 -13.34 12.64 12.44
C PRO A 77 -13.63 12.61 13.94
N THR A 78 -12.83 11.84 14.67
CA THR A 78 -12.85 11.81 16.14
C THR A 78 -12.40 13.17 16.63
N HIS A 79 -13.34 14.11 16.78
CA HIS A 79 -13.13 15.27 17.63
C HIS A 79 -12.86 14.74 19.04
N ARG A 80 -11.58 14.75 19.39
CA ARG A 80 -11.02 14.49 20.73
C ARG A 80 -11.87 15.24 21.75
N ARG A 81 -12.78 14.50 22.39
CA ARG A 81 -13.68 15.04 23.42
C ARG A 81 -12.81 15.52 24.58
N ALA A 82 -12.91 16.81 24.87
CA ALA A 82 -12.15 17.50 25.89
C ALA A 82 -12.17 16.75 27.22
N ALA A 83 -11.02 16.77 27.90
CA ALA A 83 -10.83 16.28 29.25
C ALA A 83 -11.93 16.82 30.16
N ARG A 84 -12.65 15.92 30.84
CA ARG A 84 -13.44 16.32 32.02
C ARG A 84 -12.45 16.74 33.11
N PRO A 85 -12.59 17.93 33.72
CA PRO A 85 -11.83 18.27 34.90
C PRO A 85 -12.31 17.38 36.06
N GLN A 86 -11.34 16.81 36.78
CA GLN A 86 -11.57 16.07 38.01
C GLN A 86 -12.04 17.08 39.08
N ILE A 87 -13.17 16.80 39.71
CA ILE A 87 -13.72 17.59 40.80
C ILE A 87 -12.97 17.19 42.08
N ASP A 88 -12.55 18.19 42.86
CA ASP A 88 -11.95 18.08 44.21
C ASP A 88 -12.76 17.20 45.17
#